data_AF-A0A345RWP0-F1
#
_entry.id   AF-A0A345RWP0-F1
#
_cell.length_a   1.000
_cell.length_b   1.000
_cell.length_c   1.000
_cell.angle_alpha   90.00
_cell.angle_beta   90.00
_cell.angle_gamma   90.00
#
_symmetry.space_group_name_H-M   'P 1'
#
loop_
_entity.id
_entity.type
_entity.pdbx_description
1 polymer ?
#
loop_
_entity_poly.entity_id
_entity_poly.type
_entity_poly.pdbx_seq_one_letter_code
_entity_poly.pdbx_strand_id
1 'polypeptide(L)'
;MLRIRGTVGELPVDLTLELDESDWARLGAQFGVQVQTAQPQAAAAPVTKPVNQDDAVWQVARDLLRKAGQLSGPELLDQLEGLTGSAAAGKRLLVRLRHSSDVKVASGGDTPLYSWIE
;
A
#
# COMPACT_ATOMS: atom_id res chain seq x y z
N MET A 1 2.80 -14.73 -18.80
CA MET A 1 1.43 -14.19 -18.63
C MET A 1 0.84 -14.70 -17.33
N LEU A 2 0.44 -13.81 -16.42
CA LEU A 2 -0.22 -14.16 -15.15
C LEU A 2 -1.71 -13.80 -15.23
N ARG A 3 -2.58 -14.66 -14.69
CA ARG A 3 -4.02 -14.46 -14.58
C ARG A 3 -4.38 -14.32 -13.11
N ILE A 4 -5.03 -13.21 -12.75
CA ILE A 4 -5.47 -12.93 -11.38
C ILE A 4 -7.00 -12.89 -11.39
N ARG A 5 -7.61 -13.68 -10.52
CA ARG A 5 -9.06 -13.66 -10.31
C ARG A 5 -9.37 -12.97 -8.99
N GLY A 6 -10.32 -12.06 -9.02
CA GLY A 6 -10.77 -11.33 -7.85
C GLY A 6 -12.23 -10.91 -7.96
N THR A 7 -12.72 -10.20 -6.96
CA THR A 7 -14.07 -9.64 -6.96
C THR A 7 -14.01 -8.15 -6.70
N VAL A 8 -14.88 -7.39 -7.36
CA VAL A 8 -15.14 -5.97 -7.07
C VAL A 8 -16.57 -5.88 -6.57
N GLY A 9 -16.73 -5.72 -5.25
CA GLY A 9 -18.03 -5.96 -4.60
C GLY A 9 -18.42 -7.43 -4.75
N GLU A 10 -19.59 -7.69 -5.34
CA GLU A 10 -20.10 -9.04 -5.59
C GLU A 10 -19.79 -9.57 -7.00
N LEU A 11 -19.17 -8.75 -7.87
CA LEU A 11 -18.92 -9.10 -9.26
C LEU A 11 -17.54 -9.77 -9.43
N PRO A 12 -17.48 -11.01 -9.97
CA PRO A 12 -16.21 -11.66 -10.27
C PRO A 12 -15.53 -11.05 -11.50
N VAL A 13 -14.23 -10.77 -11.39
CA VAL A 13 -13.41 -10.19 -12.45
C VAL A 13 -12.12 -10.99 -12.66
N ASP A 14 -11.70 -11.10 -13.92
CA ASP A 14 -10.44 -11.74 -14.34
C ASP A 14 -9.52 -10.66 -14.93
N LEU A 15 -8.33 -10.50 -14.34
CA LEU A 15 -7.30 -9.59 -14.84
C LEU A 15 -6.14 -10.41 -15.42
N THR A 16 -5.69 -9.99 -16.61
CA THR A 16 -4.46 -10.51 -17.23
C THR A 16 -3.37 -9.49 -17.06
N LEU A 17 -2.23 -9.90 -16.51
CA LEU A 17 -1.07 -9.04 -16.31
C LEU A 17 0.12 -9.59 -17.11
N GLU A 18 0.69 -8.71 -17.92
CA GLU A 18 1.95 -8.94 -18.62
C GLU A 18 3.07 -8.26 -17.84
N LEU A 19 4.11 -9.03 -17.51
CA LEU A 19 5.25 -8.59 -16.70
C LEU A 19 6.51 -9.01 -17.45
N ASP A 20 7.52 -8.14 -17.44
CA ASP A 20 8.87 -8.47 -17.93
C ASP A 20 9.64 -9.33 -16.90
N GLU A 21 10.82 -9.82 -17.28
CA GLU A 21 11.67 -10.63 -16.40
C GLU A 21 12.06 -9.90 -15.11
N SER A 22 12.29 -8.58 -15.18
CA SER A 22 12.63 -7.74 -14.04
C SER A 22 11.45 -7.63 -13.07
N ASP A 23 10.24 -7.43 -13.61
CA ASP A 23 9.00 -7.40 -12.84
C ASP A 23 8.68 -8.77 -12.20
N TRP A 24 8.95 -9.88 -12.90
CA TRP A 24 8.83 -11.24 -12.34
C TRP A 24 9.82 -11.49 -11.19
N ALA A 25 11.06 -11.05 -11.33
CA ALA A 25 12.08 -11.18 -10.28
C ALA A 25 11.68 -10.38 -9.03
N ARG A 26 11.17 -9.16 -9.22
CA ARG A 26 10.62 -8.37 -8.12
C ARG A 26 9.44 -9.08 -7.47
N LEU A 27 8.49 -9.61 -8.24
CA LEU A 27 7.34 -10.38 -7.72
C LEU A 27 7.79 -11.57 -6.87
N GLY A 28 8.74 -12.38 -7.35
CA GLY A 28 9.29 -13.51 -6.58
C GLY A 28 9.93 -13.11 -5.25
N ALA A 29 10.64 -11.99 -5.21
CA ALA A 29 11.29 -11.48 -4.01
C ALA A 29 10.28 -11.07 -2.90
N GLN A 30 9.10 -10.54 -3.27
CA GLN A 30 8.07 -10.09 -2.31
C GLN A 30 7.29 -11.26 -1.71
N PHE A 31 7.12 -12.36 -2.46
CA PHE A 31 6.43 -13.57 -1.99
C PHE A 31 7.38 -14.57 -1.30
N GLY A 32 8.65 -14.21 -1.09
CA GLY A 32 9.64 -15.12 -0.50
C GLY A 32 9.93 -16.35 -1.37
N VAL A 33 9.49 -16.34 -2.65
CA VAL A 33 9.82 -17.37 -3.62
C VAL A 33 11.24 -17.08 -4.07
N GLN A 34 12.18 -17.56 -3.27
CA GLN A 34 13.54 -17.74 -3.69
C GLN A 34 13.49 -18.86 -4.73
N VAL A 35 13.41 -18.48 -6.01
CA VAL A 35 13.69 -19.43 -7.09
C VAL A 35 15.10 -19.90 -6.83
N GLN A 36 15.22 -21.08 -6.23
CA GLN A 36 16.47 -21.79 -6.05
C GLN A 36 16.96 -22.16 -7.44
N THR A 37 17.59 -21.21 -8.12
CA THR A 37 18.63 -21.52 -9.08
C THR A 37 19.78 -22.07 -8.25
N ALA A 38 19.96 -23.39 -8.34
CA ALA A 38 20.99 -24.13 -7.63
C ALA A 38 22.35 -23.45 -7.82
N GLN A 39 22.91 -22.88 -6.75
CA GLN A 39 24.33 -22.58 -6.65
C GLN A 39 24.79 -22.60 -5.18
N PRO A 40 26.00 -23.10 -4.90
CA PRO A 40 26.37 -23.57 -3.57
C PRO A 40 26.72 -22.42 -2.63
N GLN A 41 26.04 -22.42 -1.48
CA GLN A 41 26.43 -21.93 -0.16
C GLN A 41 27.76 -21.15 -0.07
N ALA A 42 27.66 -19.83 0.10
CA ALA A 42 28.69 -19.04 0.77
C ALA A 42 28.04 -17.91 1.57
N ALA A 43 28.28 -17.96 2.88
CA ALA A 43 28.15 -16.90 3.89
C ALA A 43 26.77 -16.20 4.02
N ALA A 44 26.09 -16.51 5.11
CA ALA A 44 24.98 -15.73 5.64
C ALA A 44 25.39 -14.27 5.87
N ALA A 45 24.98 -13.38 4.99
CA ALA A 45 24.82 -11.96 5.27
C ALA A 45 23.34 -11.73 5.62
N PRO A 46 23.01 -10.97 6.68
CA PRO A 46 21.62 -10.70 7.03
C PRO A 46 21.01 -9.89 5.89
N VAL A 47 20.08 -10.53 5.18
CA VAL A 47 19.22 -9.90 4.19
C VAL A 47 18.41 -8.82 4.93
N THR A 48 18.84 -7.57 4.80
CA THR A 48 18.05 -6.41 5.16
C THR A 48 16.82 -6.43 4.27
N LYS A 49 15.71 -6.91 4.82
CA LYS A 49 14.38 -6.82 4.22
C LYS A 49 14.19 -5.38 3.72
N PRO A 50 13.68 -5.12 2.50
CA PRO A 50 13.23 -3.79 2.12
C PRO A 50 11.95 -3.49 2.91
N VAL A 51 12.10 -3.19 4.19
CA VAL A 51 11.00 -3.07 5.16
C VAL A 51 10.48 -1.65 5.31
N ASN A 52 11.13 -0.63 4.74
CA ASN A 52 10.99 0.69 5.34
C ASN A 52 10.38 1.80 4.49
N GLN A 53 10.18 1.63 3.17
CA GLN A 53 9.65 2.75 2.37
C GLN A 53 8.14 2.89 2.54
N ASP A 54 7.37 1.82 2.35
CA ASP A 54 5.93 1.83 2.61
C ASP A 54 5.60 2.14 4.07
N ASP A 55 6.39 1.64 5.02
CA ASP A 55 6.22 1.95 6.44
C ASP A 55 6.59 3.40 6.77
N ALA A 56 7.65 3.97 6.18
CA ALA A 56 7.99 5.38 6.36
C ALA A 56 6.90 6.30 5.80
N VAL A 57 6.41 6.01 4.59
CA VAL A 57 5.30 6.76 3.97
C VAL A 57 4.02 6.62 4.80
N TRP A 58 3.77 5.43 5.36
CA TRP A 58 2.64 5.19 6.27
C TRP A 58 2.75 6.00 7.57
N GLN A 59 3.93 6.09 8.19
CA GLN A 59 4.12 6.93 9.38
C GLN A 59 3.92 8.42 9.05
N VAL A 60 4.43 8.89 7.90
CA VAL A 60 4.23 10.29 7.46
C VAL A 60 2.75 10.58 7.20
N ALA A 61 2.00 9.64 6.59
CA ALA A 61 0.56 9.78 6.37
C ALA A 61 -0.22 9.90 7.70
N ARG A 62 0.14 9.10 8.71
CA ARG A 62 -0.45 9.16 10.06
C ARG A 62 -0.13 10.49 10.74
N ASP A 63 1.13 10.92 10.68
CA ASP A 63 1.57 12.18 11.28
C ASP A 63 0.91 13.40 10.63
N LEU A 64 0.71 13.37 9.31
CA LEU A 64 -0.05 14.38 8.57
C LEU A 64 -1.49 14.48 9.06
N LEU A 65 -2.21 13.35 9.16
CA LEU A 65 -3.58 13.34 9.65
C LEU A 65 -3.66 13.78 11.12
N ARG A 66 -2.70 13.37 11.95
CA ARG A 66 -2.60 13.79 13.36
C ARG A 66 -2.37 15.29 13.49
N LYS A 67 -1.45 15.86 12.70
CA LYS A 67 -1.16 17.31 12.69
C LYS A 67 -2.34 18.14 12.20
N ALA A 68 -3.04 17.67 11.17
CA ALA A 68 -4.23 18.34 10.67
C ALA A 68 -5.42 18.18 11.63
N GLY A 69 -5.44 17.12 12.46
CA GLY A 69 -6.53 16.77 13.38
C GLY A 69 -7.73 16.18 12.66
N GLN A 70 -8.22 16.87 11.62
CA GLN A 70 -9.30 16.44 10.75
C GLN A 70 -9.05 16.87 9.30
N LEU A 71 -9.30 15.95 8.36
CA LEU A 71 -9.22 16.21 6.93
C LEU A 71 -10.41 15.58 6.19
N SER A 72 -10.84 16.23 5.11
CA SER A 72 -11.81 15.65 4.18
C SER A 72 -11.14 14.55 3.33
N GLY A 73 -11.89 13.55 2.91
CA GLY A 73 -11.37 12.45 2.09
C GLY A 73 -10.65 12.89 0.81
N PRO A 74 -11.17 13.85 0.03
CA PRO A 74 -10.48 14.39 -1.15
C PRO A 74 -9.19 15.10 -0.79
N GLU A 75 -9.16 15.92 0.25
CA GLU A 75 -7.93 16.64 0.67
C GLU A 75 -6.88 15.70 1.25
N LEU A 76 -7.31 14.67 1.99
CA LEU A 76 -6.41 13.65 2.48
C LEU A 76 -5.82 12.85 1.33
N LEU A 77 -6.64 12.49 0.33
CA LEU A 77 -6.17 11.78 -0.85
C LEU A 77 -5.14 12.60 -1.63
N ASP A 78 -5.42 13.87 -1.94
CA ASP A 78 -4.51 14.76 -2.67
C ASP A 78 -3.13 14.86 -1.99
N GLN A 79 -3.10 15.03 -0.66
CA GLN A 79 -1.86 15.04 0.11
C GLN A 79 -1.12 13.70 0.08
N LEU A 80 -1.82 12.57 0.15
CA LEU A 80 -1.22 11.24 0.05
C LEU A 80 -0.68 10.96 -1.36
N GLU A 81 -1.35 11.44 -2.40
CA GLU A 81 -0.89 11.34 -3.78
C GLU A 81 0.38 12.19 -3.98
N GLY A 82 0.43 13.40 -3.41
CA GLY A 82 1.63 14.25 -3.40
C GLY A 82 2.82 13.62 -2.67
N LEU A 83 2.57 12.92 -1.56
CA LEU A 83 3.60 12.22 -0.79
C LEU A 83 4.14 10.97 -1.49
N THR A 84 3.29 10.26 -2.22
CA THR A 84 3.66 9.01 -2.89
C THR A 84 4.05 9.17 -4.35
N GLY A 85 3.74 10.32 -4.95
CA GLY A 85 3.90 10.57 -6.39
C GLY A 85 3.00 9.69 -7.26
N SER A 86 2.01 8.99 -6.69
CA SER A 86 1.15 8.06 -7.42
C SER A 86 -0.26 7.99 -6.85
N ALA A 87 -1.25 8.22 -7.71
CA ALA A 87 -2.66 8.08 -7.37
C ALA A 87 -3.02 6.69 -6.82
N ALA A 88 -2.37 5.63 -7.34
CA ALA A 88 -2.62 4.27 -6.88
C ALA A 88 -2.08 4.04 -5.45
N ALA A 89 -0.91 4.61 -5.13
CA ALA A 89 -0.30 4.49 -3.82
C ALA A 89 -1.03 5.34 -2.77
N GLY A 90 -1.44 6.56 -3.12
CA GLY A 90 -2.25 7.42 -2.26
C GLY A 90 -3.58 6.77 -1.86
N LYS A 91 -4.31 6.17 -2.81
CA LYS A 91 -5.55 5.44 -2.51
C LYS A 91 -5.35 4.25 -1.56
N ARG A 92 -4.26 3.50 -1.72
CA ARG A 92 -3.92 2.38 -0.80
C ARG A 92 -3.70 2.87 0.63
N LEU A 93 -2.98 3.99 0.79
CA LEU A 93 -2.77 4.61 2.11
C LEU A 93 -4.07 5.13 2.72
N LEU A 94 -4.94 5.75 1.92
CA LEU A 94 -6.23 6.24 2.38
C LEU A 94 -7.11 5.10 2.92
N VAL A 95 -7.17 3.99 2.17
CA VAL A 95 -7.87 2.78 2.60
C VAL A 95 -7.24 2.24 3.89
N ARG A 96 -5.91 2.17 3.98
CA ARG A 96 -5.21 1.71 5.18
C ARG A 96 -5.49 2.61 6.39
N LEU A 97 -5.53 3.94 6.22
CA LEU A 97 -5.89 4.91 7.27
C LEU A 97 -7.30 4.65 7.78
N ARG A 98 -8.28 4.44 6.90
CA ARG A 98 -9.67 4.12 7.28
C ARG A 98 -9.80 2.87 8.16
N HIS A 99 -8.90 1.91 8.01
CA HIS A 99 -8.89 0.68 8.79
C HIS A 99 -7.96 0.74 10.02
N SER A 100 -7.27 1.86 10.23
CA SER A 100 -6.43 2.06 11.42
C SER A 100 -7.29 2.38 12.63
N SER A 101 -6.95 1.79 13.78
CA SER A 101 -7.63 2.03 15.06
C SER A 101 -7.52 3.49 15.53
N ASP A 102 -6.51 4.21 15.07
CA ASP A 102 -6.25 5.62 15.43
C ASP A 102 -7.01 6.63 14.54
N VAL A 103 -7.85 6.15 13.62
CA VAL A 103 -8.56 7.00 12.66
C VAL A 103 -10.06 6.76 12.77
N LYS A 104 -10.79 7.83 13.07
CA LYS A 104 -12.26 7.86 13.05
C LYS A 104 -12.72 8.45 11.72
N VAL A 105 -13.47 7.65 10.96
CA VAL A 105 -14.13 8.13 9.74
C VAL A 105 -15.58 8.46 10.05
N ALA A 106 -15.94 9.74 9.94
CA ALA A 106 -17.31 10.20 10.03
C ALA A 106 -17.91 10.30 8.62
N SER A 107 -18.88 9.43 8.32
CA SER A 107 -19.66 9.45 7.08
C SER A 107 -21.05 10.00 7.40
N GLY A 108 -21.18 11.33 7.49
CA GLY A 108 -22.42 12.01 7.87
C GLY A 108 -22.97 13.03 6.87
N GLY A 109 -22.24 13.31 5.78
CA GLY A 109 -22.62 14.29 4.75
C GLY A 109 -22.06 13.92 3.37
N ASP A 110 -21.84 14.91 2.51
CA ASP A 110 -21.39 14.75 1.11
C ASP A 110 -19.97 14.15 0.98
N THR A 111 -19.12 14.39 1.98
CA THR A 111 -17.70 14.01 1.95
C THR A 111 -17.28 13.30 3.23
N PRO A 112 -16.58 12.15 3.18
CA PRO A 112 -16.10 11.47 4.38
C PRO A 112 -15.04 12.32 5.08
N LEU A 113 -15.18 12.47 6.40
CA LEU A 113 -14.22 13.17 7.26
C LEU A 113 -13.38 12.17 8.01
N TYR A 114 -12.06 12.34 7.93
CA TYR A 114 -11.06 11.54 8.63
C TYR A 114 -10.57 12.37 9.81
N SER A 115 -10.72 11.84 11.02
CA SER A 115 -10.22 12.46 12.24
C SER A 115 -9.30 11.52 12.97
N TRP A 116 -8.20 12.06 13.50
CA TRP A 116 -7.33 11.29 14.37
C TRP A 116 -8.00 11.13 15.74
N ILE A 117 -7.98 9.92 16.30
CA ILE A 117 -8.45 9.60 17.64
C ILE A 117 -7.24 9.20 18.48
N GLU A 118 -6.92 10.00 19.50
CA GLU A 118 -5.89 9.71 20.51
C GLU A 118 -6.39 8.77 21.61
#